data_AF-A0A953QDU6-F1
#
_entry.id   AF-A0A953QDU6-F1
#
_cell.length_a   1.000
_cell.length_b   1.000
_cell.length_c   1.000
_cell.angle_alpha   90.00
_cell.angle_beta   90.00
_cell.angle_gamma   90.00
#
_symmetry.space_group_name_H-M   'P 1'
#
loop_
_entity.id
_entity.type
_entity.pdbx_description
1 polymer ?
#
loop_
_entity_poly.entity_id
_entity_poly.type
_entity_poly.pdbx_seq_one_letter_code
_entity_poly.pdbx_strand_id
1 'polypeptide(L)'
;MRESSTFTVSLPPAMARQIKKAMKAEHRTRSELVREALRVYFNVRMLPAERPTAAEARAYRRGMAAYKRGDYVTLGDYVNGMDRSPRRAGKKVS
;
A
#
# COMPACT_ATOMS: atom_id res chain seq x y z
N MET A 1 -4.01 -18.00 24.39
CA MET A 1 -3.01 -17.25 25.18
C MET A 1 -2.02 -16.63 24.20
N ARG A 2 -1.78 -15.31 24.22
CA ARG A 2 -0.77 -14.69 23.34
C ARG A 2 0.61 -14.92 23.96
N GLU A 3 1.50 -15.58 23.24
CA GLU A 3 2.90 -15.72 23.67
C GLU A 3 3.61 -14.37 23.56
N SER A 4 4.30 -13.96 24.62
CA SER A 4 5.10 -12.74 24.62
C SER A 4 6.43 -12.98 25.31
N SER A 5 7.53 -12.64 24.62
CA SER A 5 8.88 -12.63 25.21
C SER A 5 9.25 -11.19 25.61
N THR A 6 9.90 -11.05 26.77
CA THR A 6 10.38 -9.75 27.27
C THR A 6 11.81 -9.53 26.83
N PHE A 7 12.09 -8.35 26.29
CA PHE A 7 13.44 -7.93 25.93
C PHE A 7 13.69 -6.49 26.40
N THR A 8 14.92 -6.20 26.78
CA THR A 8 15.34 -4.89 27.30
C THR A 8 16.28 -4.23 26.29
N VAL A 9 16.01 -2.97 25.96
CA VAL A 9 16.81 -2.19 25.01
C VAL A 9 17.11 -0.82 25.58
N SER A 10 18.36 -0.39 25.49
CA SER A 10 18.76 0.98 25.79
C SER A 10 18.48 1.88 24.59
N LEU A 11 17.81 3.01 24.82
CA LEU A 11 17.50 3.98 23.78
C LEU A 11 18.23 5.30 24.03
N PRO A 12 18.64 6.03 22.97
CA PRO A 12 19.13 7.40 23.12
C PRO A 12 18.12 8.26 23.89
N PRO A 13 18.56 9.13 24.81
CA PRO A 13 17.64 9.92 25.65
C PRO A 13 16.64 10.76 24.84
N ALA A 14 17.07 11.27 23.68
CA ALA A 14 16.20 12.00 22.76
C ALA A 14 15.04 11.15 22.25
N MET A 15 15.32 9.90 21.84
CA MET A 15 14.31 8.96 21.35
C MET A 15 13.35 8.54 22.47
N ALA A 16 13.86 8.32 23.68
CA ALA A 16 13.02 8.00 24.83
C ALA A 16 12.01 9.14 25.15
N ARG A 17 12.41 10.41 24.98
CA ARG A 17 11.51 11.56 25.11
C ARG A 17 10.43 11.58 24.02
N GLN A 18 10.80 11.27 22.77
CA GLN A 18 9.84 11.19 21.66
C GLN A 18 8.78 10.12 21.89
N ILE A 19 9.17 8.94 22.37
CA ILE A 19 8.22 7.87 22.73
C ILE A 19 7.25 8.35 23.81
N LYS A 20 7.73 9.00 24.88
CA LYS A 20 6.86 9.54 25.93
C LYS A 20 5.85 10.55 25.39
N LYS A 21 6.26 11.41 24.45
CA LYS A 21 5.37 12.38 23.80
C LYS A 21 4.28 11.66 22.97
N ALA A 22 4.67 10.67 22.16
CA ALA A 22 3.74 9.88 21.36
C ALA A 22 2.74 9.10 22.23
N MET A 23 3.19 8.49 23.33
CA MET A 23 2.32 7.81 24.29
C MET A 23 1.21 8.73 24.81
N LYS A 24 1.56 9.97 25.19
CA LYS A 24 0.60 10.94 25.73
C LYS A 24 -0.38 11.42 24.66
N ALA A 25 0.11 11.65 23.44
CA ALA A 25 -0.71 12.14 22.33
C ALA A 25 -1.70 11.08 21.83
N GLU A 26 -1.28 9.81 21.80
CA GLU A 26 -2.08 8.71 21.26
C GLU A 26 -2.84 7.91 22.33
N HIS A 27 -2.63 8.23 23.62
CA HIS A 27 -3.14 7.45 24.76
C HIS A 27 -2.71 5.96 24.73
N ARG A 28 -1.45 5.71 24.37
CA ARG A 28 -0.88 4.36 24.19
C ARG A 28 0.25 4.05 25.17
N THR A 29 0.51 2.75 25.37
CA THR A 29 1.64 2.26 26.17
C THR A 29 2.94 2.21 25.37
N ARG A 30 4.09 2.15 26.08
CA ARG A 30 5.42 1.97 25.45
C ARG A 30 5.46 0.71 24.59
N SER A 31 5.00 -0.40 25.15
CA SER A 31 5.08 -1.70 24.49
C SER A 31 4.18 -1.77 23.25
N GLU A 32 3.07 -1.04 23.20
CA GLU A 32 2.25 -0.93 22.00
C GLU A 32 2.96 -0.18 20.88
N LEU A 33 3.54 0.99 21.19
CA LEU A 33 4.30 1.76 20.20
C LEU A 33 5.50 0.99 19.67
N VAL A 34 6.26 0.33 20.55
CA VAL A 34 7.43 -0.46 20.15
C VAL A 34 7.01 -1.65 19.29
N ARG A 35 5.96 -2.39 19.67
CA ARG A 35 5.45 -3.49 18.84
C ARG A 35 4.97 -3.00 17.48
N GLU A 36 4.29 -1.86 17.43
CA GLU A 36 3.83 -1.28 16.16
C GLU A 36 5.00 -0.87 15.27
N ALA A 37 5.98 -0.17 15.83
CA ALA A 37 7.18 0.24 15.09
C ALA A 37 7.94 -0.98 14.54
N LEU A 38 8.06 -2.06 15.32
CA LEU A 38 8.69 -3.30 14.87
C LEU A 38 7.87 -3.99 13.77
N ARG A 39 6.54 -4.03 13.87
CA ARG A 39 5.68 -4.56 12.79
C ARG A 39 5.85 -3.78 11.51
N VAL A 40 5.82 -2.45 11.58
CA VAL A 40 6.03 -1.60 10.41
C VAL A 40 7.42 -1.82 9.83
N TYR A 41 8.46 -1.84 10.66
CA TYR A 41 9.83 -2.09 10.22
C TYR A 41 9.97 -3.44 9.51
N PHE A 42 9.42 -4.51 10.08
CA PHE A 42 9.45 -5.82 9.44
C PHE A 42 8.58 -5.85 8.19
N ASN A 43 7.38 -5.28 8.18
CA ASN A 43 6.56 -5.24 6.96
C ASN A 43 7.24 -4.44 5.85
N VAL A 44 7.83 -3.29 6.14
CA VAL A 44 8.52 -2.48 5.12
C VAL A 44 9.79 -3.18 4.62
N ARG A 45 10.57 -3.80 5.51
CA ARG A 45 11.85 -4.40 5.16
C ARG A 45 11.74 -5.83 4.64
N MET A 46 10.69 -6.55 5.03
CA MET A 46 10.41 -7.94 4.66
C MET A 46 9.25 -8.05 3.66
N LEU A 47 8.65 -6.93 3.22
CA LEU A 47 7.91 -6.93 1.96
C LEU A 47 8.87 -7.52 0.93
N PRO A 48 8.63 -8.73 0.43
CA PRO A 48 9.42 -9.20 -0.69
C PRO A 48 9.14 -8.19 -1.78
N ALA A 49 10.15 -7.41 -2.15
CA ALA A 49 10.12 -6.70 -3.40
C ALA A 49 10.08 -7.78 -4.47
N GLU A 50 8.87 -8.25 -4.77
CA GLU A 50 8.64 -9.22 -5.82
C GLU A 50 9.23 -8.58 -7.07
N ARG A 51 10.31 -9.18 -7.55
CA ARG A 51 10.97 -8.64 -8.72
C ARG A 51 10.00 -8.81 -9.87
N PRO A 52 9.66 -7.74 -10.59
CA PRO A 52 8.74 -7.87 -11.71
C PRO A 52 9.30 -8.90 -12.68
N THR A 53 8.45 -9.79 -13.14
CA THR A 53 8.76 -10.70 -14.22
C THR A 53 9.18 -9.90 -15.46
N ALA A 54 9.91 -10.54 -16.37
CA ALA A 54 10.28 -9.89 -17.63
C ALA A 54 9.03 -9.42 -18.43
N ALA A 55 7.90 -10.11 -18.28
CA ALA A 55 6.64 -9.73 -18.90
C ALA A 55 6.07 -8.44 -18.31
N GLU A 56 6.00 -8.33 -16.99
CA GLU A 56 5.53 -7.13 -16.28
C GLU A 56 6.43 -5.92 -16.55
N ALA A 57 7.75 -6.11 -16.52
CA ALA A 57 8.69 -5.04 -16.84
C ALA A 57 8.52 -4.51 -18.27
N ARG A 58 8.21 -5.39 -19.23
CA ARG A 58 7.88 -4.99 -20.61
C ARG A 58 6.53 -4.28 -20.70
N ALA A 59 5.51 -4.79 -20.01
CA ALA A 59 4.18 -4.18 -19.98
C ALA A 59 4.24 -2.76 -19.41
N TYR A 60 4.96 -2.58 -18.30
CA TYR A 60 5.20 -1.28 -17.68
C TYR A 60 5.88 -0.31 -18.66
N ARG A 61 6.96 -0.72 -19.33
CA ARG A 61 7.65 0.12 -20.33
C ARG A 61 6.73 0.53 -21.47
N ARG A 62 5.89 -0.38 -21.97
CA ARG A 62 4.90 -0.06 -23.01
C ARG A 62 3.86 0.94 -22.51
N GLY A 63 3.34 0.75 -21.30
CA GLY A 63 2.39 1.67 -20.66
C GLY A 63 2.98 3.06 -20.49
N MET A 64 4.23 3.16 -20.03
CA MET A 64 4.93 4.44 -19.90
C MET A 64 5.17 5.14 -21.25
N ALA A 65 5.45 4.38 -22.31
CA ALA A 65 5.58 4.93 -23.65
C ALA A 65 4.24 5.46 -24.19
N ALA A 66 3.13 4.74 -23.95
CA ALA A 66 1.78 5.19 -24.28
C ALA A 66 1.41 6.47 -23.53
N TYR A 67 1.62 6.49 -22.21
CA TYR A 67 1.40 7.67 -21.38
C TYR A 67 2.15 8.90 -21.88
N LYS A 68 3.44 8.76 -22.23
CA LYS A 68 4.25 9.86 -22.79
C LYS A 68 3.73 10.40 -24.12
N ARG A 69 3.06 9.57 -24.93
CA ARG A 69 2.45 10.00 -26.19
C ARG A 69 1.07 10.65 -26.01
N GLY A 70 0.54 10.68 -24.78
CA GLY A 70 -0.82 11.12 -24.51
C GLY A 70 -1.87 10.03 -24.68
N ASP A 71 -1.45 8.77 -24.91
CA ASP A 71 -2.34 7.62 -25.03
C ASP A 71 -2.77 7.13 -23.64
N TYR A 72 -3.55 7.94 -22.93
CA TYR A 72 -4.11 7.61 -21.62
C TYR A 72 -5.57 8.06 -21.53
N VAL A 73 -6.32 7.44 -20.63
CA VAL A 73 -7.67 7.89 -20.24
C VAL A 73 -7.62 8.44 -18.82
N THR A 74 -8.40 9.48 -18.53
CA THR A 74 -8.55 9.93 -17.14
C THR A 74 -9.47 8.97 -16.38
N LEU A 75 -9.38 8.98 -15.05
CA LEU A 75 -10.28 8.18 -14.22
C LEU A 75 -11.76 8.55 -14.47
N GLY A 76 -12.05 9.83 -14.70
CA GLY A 76 -13.41 10.30 -15.03
C GLY A 76 -13.90 9.74 -16.36
N ASP A 77 -13.09 9.82 -17.42
CA ASP A 77 -13.44 9.26 -18.73
C ASP A 77 -13.67 7.75 -18.65
N TYR A 78 -12.83 7.06 -17.89
CA TYR A 78 -12.92 5.63 -17.68
C TYR A 78 -14.23 5.25 -16.96
N VAL A 79 -14.56 5.90 -15.83
CA VAL A 79 -15.78 5.63 -15.06
C VAL A 79 -17.03 5.94 -15.89
N ASN A 80 -17.07 7.10 -16.55
CA ASN A 80 -18.19 7.51 -17.40
C ASN A 80 -18.37 6.61 -18.64
N GLY A 81 -17.28 6.00 -19.11
CA GLY A 81 -17.28 5.04 -20.22
C GLY A 81 -17.76 3.64 -19.83
N MET A 82 -17.51 3.20 -18.58
CA MET A 82 -17.94 1.88 -18.09
C MET A 82 -19.47 1.76 -17.92
N ASP A 83 -20.15 2.86 -17.59
CA ASP A 83 -21.62 2.89 -17.49
C ASP A 83 -22.33 2.74 -18.84
N ARG A 84 -21.60 2.87 -19.95
CA ARG A 84 -22.10 2.70 -21.31
C ARG A 84 -21.89 1.30 -21.87
N SER A 85 -22.03 0.26 -21.03
CA SER A 85 -22.11 -1.11 -21.53
C SER A 85 -23.28 -1.21 -22.53
N PRO A 86 -23.04 -1.48 -23.83
CA PRO A 86 -24.13 -1.56 -24.79
C PRO A 86 -25.03 -2.73 -24.39
N ARG A 87 -26.28 -2.44 -23.99
CA ARG A 87 -27.31 -3.47 -23.87
C ARG A 87 -27.39 -4.13 -25.25
N ARG A 88 -26.96 -5.40 -25.37
CA ARG A 88 -27.16 -6.19 -26.58
C ARG A 88 -28.65 -6.17 -26.90
N ALA A 89 -29.04 -5.45 -27.94
CA ALA A 89 -30.41 -5.46 -28.42
C ALA A 89 -30.75 -6.91 -28.80
N GLY A 90 -31.73 -7.49 -28.10
CA GLY A 90 -32.20 -8.85 -28.37
C GLY A 90 -32.65 -8.96 -29.83
N LYS A 91 -32.16 -10.00 -30.51
CA LYS A 91 -32.54 -10.32 -31.88
C LYS A 91 -34.06 -10.61 -31.89
N LYS A 92 -34.86 -9.74 -32.52
CA LYS A 92 -36.26 -10.09 -32.82
C LYS A 92 -36.24 -11.24 -33.82
N VAL A 93 -36.77 -12.39 -33.39
CA VAL A 93 -37.07 -13.52 -34.27
C VAL A 93 -38.39 -13.19 -34.95
N SER A 94 -38.38 -13.15 -36.28
CA SER A 94 -39.56 -13.14 -37.15
C SER A 94 -39.84 -14.55 -37.62
#